data_AF-A0A958QJ03-F1
#
_entry.id   AF-A0A958QJ03-F1
#
_cell.length_a   1.000
_cell.length_b   1.000
_cell.length_c   1.000
_cell.angle_alpha   90.00
_cell.angle_beta   90.00
_cell.angle_gamma   90.00
#
_symmetry.space_group_name_H-M   'P 1'
#
loop_
_entity.id
_entity.type
_entity.pdbx_description
1 polymer ?
#
loop_
_entity_poly.entity_id
_entity_poly.type
_entity_poly.pdbx_seq_one_letter_code
_entity_poly.pdbx_strand_id
1 'polypeptide(L)'
;LQGGASPPVQADVIEPGGEKRTVAFETVAAGRFHASLSEGRPGDYKLNILYGKAKLPPLALTISGDAFGERPGQGIHAQTLSDTAFLSGGMINPSPEQVEGLSRKIEKTEHLFIPLVVLAFLMVLLEAFVRELGPQVVKSYTEKISRLFRNNSAVEKAKRQLRKAA
;
A
#
# COMPACT_ATOMS: atom_id res chain seq x y z
N LEU A 1 -48.03 -39.88 35.25
CA LEU A 1 -47.42 -38.61 34.79
C LEU A 1 -47.31 -38.71 33.27
N GLN A 2 -48.27 -38.13 32.54
CA GLN A 2 -48.27 -38.16 31.08
C GLN A 2 -47.04 -37.40 30.57
N GLY A 3 -46.17 -38.07 29.81
CA GLY A 3 -44.99 -37.48 29.20
C GLY A 3 -45.40 -36.51 28.10
N GLY A 4 -45.66 -35.26 28.47
CA GLY A 4 -45.91 -34.18 27.53
C GLY A 4 -44.64 -33.89 26.75
N ALA A 5 -44.68 -34.09 25.43
CA ALA A 5 -43.62 -33.64 24.53
C ALA A 5 -43.33 -32.15 24.79
N SER A 6 -42.06 -31.80 24.98
CA SER A 6 -41.67 -30.41 25.18
C SER A 6 -42.08 -29.58 23.96
N PRO A 7 -42.68 -28.39 24.15
CA PRO A 7 -43.03 -27.50 23.05
C PRO A 7 -41.84 -27.22 22.14
N PRO A 8 -42.05 -27.08 20.82
CA PRO A 8 -40.98 -26.76 19.89
C PRO A 8 -40.40 -25.38 20.21
N VAL A 9 -39.07 -25.27 20.15
CA VAL A 9 -38.35 -24.02 20.41
C VAL A 9 -37.64 -23.60 19.13
N GLN A 10 -37.86 -22.35 18.72
CA GLN A 10 -37.26 -21.75 17.54
C GLN A 10 -36.69 -20.38 17.88
N ALA A 11 -35.63 -19.96 17.21
CA ALA A 11 -35.14 -18.59 17.31
C ALA A 11 -34.93 -17.97 15.94
N ASP A 12 -35.33 -16.72 15.81
CA ASP A 12 -34.87 -15.86 14.73
C ASP A 12 -33.60 -15.15 15.19
N VAL A 13 -32.49 -15.52 14.58
CA VAL A 13 -31.17 -14.95 14.80
C VAL A 13 -30.92 -13.87 13.76
N ILE A 14 -30.66 -12.66 14.21
CA ILE A 14 -30.21 -11.54 13.39
C ILE A 14 -28.69 -11.49 13.50
N GLU A 15 -28.01 -11.72 12.38
CA GLU A 15 -26.56 -11.74 12.28
C GLU A 15 -25.97 -10.31 12.24
N PRO A 16 -24.65 -10.13 12.48
CA PRO A 16 -23.99 -8.82 12.46
C PRO A 16 -24.13 -8.04 11.15
N GLY A 17 -24.43 -8.73 10.04
CA GLY A 17 -24.74 -8.12 8.73
C GLY A 17 -26.22 -7.76 8.52
N GLY A 18 -27.09 -7.98 9.51
CA GLY A 18 -28.53 -7.75 9.42
C GLY A 18 -29.32 -8.89 8.76
N GLU A 19 -28.64 -9.92 8.27
CA GLU A 19 -29.27 -11.15 7.77
C GLU A 19 -30.05 -11.87 8.87
N LYS A 20 -31.17 -12.47 8.51
CA LYS A 20 -32.03 -13.19 9.44
C LYS A 20 -31.98 -14.67 9.13
N ARG A 21 -31.65 -15.48 10.13
CA ARG A 21 -31.65 -16.94 10.04
C ARG A 21 -32.54 -17.52 11.13
N THR A 22 -33.45 -18.40 10.75
CA THR A 22 -34.27 -19.14 11.71
C THR A 22 -33.56 -20.44 12.07
N VAL A 23 -33.41 -20.68 13.38
CA VAL A 23 -32.76 -21.87 13.92
C VAL A 23 -33.76 -22.60 14.83
N ALA A 24 -33.98 -23.89 14.56
CA ALA A 24 -34.76 -24.75 15.43
C ALA A 24 -33.84 -25.36 16.50
N PHE A 25 -34.33 -25.44 17.74
CA PHE A 25 -33.60 -26.08 18.81
C PHE A 25 -33.98 -27.55 18.93
N GLU A 26 -32.98 -28.38 19.20
CA GLU A 26 -33.14 -29.77 19.56
C GLU A 26 -33.32 -29.90 21.08
N THR A 27 -34.23 -30.78 21.51
CA THR A 27 -34.45 -31.05 22.94
C THR A 27 -33.43 -32.07 23.42
N VAL A 28 -32.53 -31.66 24.33
CA VAL A 28 -31.50 -32.55 24.89
C VAL A 28 -32.01 -33.22 26.18
N ALA A 29 -32.76 -32.48 27.00
CA ALA A 29 -33.43 -32.98 28.19
C ALA A 29 -34.65 -32.11 28.51
N ALA A 30 -35.48 -32.52 29.46
CA ALA A 30 -36.62 -31.69 29.89
C ALA A 30 -36.15 -30.29 30.32
N GLY A 31 -36.62 -29.26 29.60
CA GLY A 31 -36.24 -27.87 29.83
C GLY A 31 -34.83 -27.46 29.34
N ARG A 32 -34.12 -28.34 28.62
CA ARG A 32 -32.79 -28.04 28.04
C ARG A 32 -32.81 -28.21 26.52
N PHE A 33 -32.48 -27.13 25.84
CA PHE A 33 -32.51 -27.02 24.38
C PHE A 33 -31.13 -26.66 23.87
N HIS A 34 -30.74 -27.24 22.73
CA HIS A 34 -29.49 -26.95 22.04
C HIS A 34 -29.79 -26.49 20.63
N ALA A 35 -29.08 -25.45 20.17
CA ALA A 35 -29.05 -25.06 18.78
C ALA A 35 -27.60 -24.74 18.40
N SER A 36 -27.23 -25.05 17.16
CA SER A 36 -25.94 -24.69 16.60
C SER A 36 -26.16 -23.80 15.37
N LEU A 37 -25.29 -22.81 15.20
CA LEU A 37 -25.28 -21.93 14.04
C LEU A 37 -23.98 -22.18 13.28
N SER A 38 -24.08 -22.73 12.07
CA SER A 38 -22.94 -22.89 11.18
C SER A 38 -22.52 -21.55 10.58
N GLU A 39 -21.22 -21.36 10.36
CA GLU A 39 -20.63 -20.17 9.73
C GLU A 39 -20.87 -18.85 10.48
N GLY A 40 -20.73 -18.88 11.81
CA GLY A 40 -20.73 -17.66 12.62
C GLY A 40 -19.61 -16.69 12.21
N ARG A 41 -19.86 -15.39 12.40
CA ARG A 41 -18.93 -14.29 12.15
C ARG A 41 -18.77 -13.46 13.42
N PRO A 42 -17.66 -12.73 13.60
CA PRO A 42 -17.54 -11.78 14.71
C PRO A 42 -18.62 -10.70 14.65
N GLY A 43 -19.15 -10.29 15.81
CA GLY A 43 -20.08 -9.16 15.94
C GLY A 43 -21.27 -9.41 16.85
N ASP A 44 -22.26 -8.53 16.75
CA ASP A 44 -23.46 -8.54 17.58
C ASP A 44 -24.59 -9.35 16.93
N TYR A 45 -25.07 -10.34 17.66
CA TYR A 45 -26.20 -11.18 17.32
C TYR A 45 -27.40 -10.81 18.17
N LYS A 46 -28.59 -10.76 17.56
CA LYS A 46 -29.86 -10.61 18.29
C LYS A 46 -30.72 -11.86 18.09
N LEU A 47 -31.19 -12.45 19.19
CA LEU A 47 -31.98 -13.67 19.18
C LEU A 47 -33.38 -13.36 19.67
N ASN A 48 -34.38 -13.72 18.87
CA ASN A 48 -35.78 -13.71 19.26
C ASN A 48 -36.25 -15.15 19.41
N ILE A 49 -36.37 -15.64 20.65
CA ILE A 49 -36.69 -17.04 20.93
C ILE A 49 -38.21 -17.19 21.12
N LEU A 50 -38.77 -18.20 20.48
CA LEU A 50 -40.16 -18.64 20.57
C LEU A 50 -40.19 -20.02 21.24
N TYR A 51 -40.94 -20.13 22.34
CA TYR A 51 -41.21 -21.38 23.05
C TYR A 51 -42.67 -21.76 22.84
N GLY A 52 -42.95 -22.65 21.88
CA GLY A 52 -44.29 -22.92 21.40
C GLY A 52 -44.96 -21.66 20.83
N LYS A 53 -45.92 -21.08 21.57
CA LYS A 53 -46.58 -19.81 21.20
C LYS A 53 -46.09 -18.61 22.03
N ALA A 54 -45.26 -18.84 23.03
CA ALA A 54 -44.77 -17.79 23.91
C ALA A 54 -43.50 -17.17 23.33
N LYS A 55 -43.46 -15.84 23.25
CA LYS A 55 -42.26 -15.09 22.87
C LYS A 55 -41.44 -14.79 24.11
N LEU A 56 -40.20 -15.26 24.14
CA LEU A 56 -39.26 -14.95 25.20
C LEU A 56 -38.64 -13.55 24.99
N PRO A 57 -38.08 -12.93 26.05
CA PRO A 57 -37.36 -11.68 25.92
C PRO A 57 -36.24 -11.79 24.87
N PRO A 58 -36.04 -10.76 24.04
CA PRO A 58 -34.97 -10.76 23.07
C PRO A 58 -33.62 -10.79 23.79
N LEU A 59 -32.70 -11.61 23.29
CA LEU A 59 -31.34 -11.70 23.79
C LEU A 59 -30.37 -11.08 22.78
N ALA A 60 -29.31 -10.46 23.27
CA ALA A 60 -28.20 -9.99 22.44
C ALA A 60 -26.92 -10.65 22.91
N LEU A 61 -26.12 -11.15 21.97
CA LEU A 61 -24.85 -11.80 22.22
C LEU A 61 -23.80 -11.14 21.33
N THR A 62 -22.66 -10.80 21.90
CA THR A 62 -21.51 -10.29 21.13
C THR A 62 -20.46 -11.38 21.06
N ILE A 63 -20.08 -11.77 19.84
CA ILE A 63 -18.98 -12.71 19.61
C ILE A 63 -17.75 -11.92 19.22
N SER A 64 -16.69 -11.97 20.03
CA SER A 64 -15.45 -11.25 19.76
C SER A 64 -14.67 -11.89 18.60
N GLY A 65 -13.97 -11.06 17.82
CA GLY A 65 -13.08 -11.49 16.74
C GLY A 65 -11.89 -12.34 17.22
N ASP A 66 -11.56 -12.26 18.51
CA ASP A 66 -10.53 -13.10 19.14
C ASP A 66 -10.85 -14.60 19.04
N ALA A 67 -12.14 -14.95 19.01
CA ALA A 67 -12.59 -16.33 18.81
C ALA A 67 -12.35 -16.83 17.37
N PHE A 68 -12.10 -15.91 16.42
CA PHE A 68 -11.91 -16.17 15.00
C PHE A 68 -10.48 -15.93 14.51
N GLY A 69 -9.52 -15.63 15.41
CA GLY A 69 -8.09 -15.68 15.12
C GLY A 69 -7.35 -14.34 15.08
N GLU A 70 -8.03 -13.19 15.19
CA GLU A 70 -7.35 -11.89 15.23
C GLU A 70 -7.29 -11.35 16.65
N ARG A 71 -6.32 -11.84 17.44
CA ARG A 71 -6.01 -11.24 18.74
C ARG A 71 -5.07 -10.04 18.59
N PRO A 72 -5.45 -8.83 19.02
CA PRO A 72 -4.50 -7.73 19.10
C PRO A 72 -3.36 -8.09 20.09
N GLY A 73 -2.13 -8.13 19.60
CA GLY A 73 -0.93 -8.43 20.40
C GLY A 73 -0.34 -9.84 20.23
N GLN A 74 -0.94 -10.73 19.44
CA GLN A 74 -0.43 -12.10 19.25
C GLN A 74 0.56 -12.26 18.07
N GLY A 75 1.08 -11.14 17.57
CA GLY A 75 2.01 -11.12 16.44
C GLY A 75 1.31 -11.39 15.10
N ILE A 76 2.06 -11.19 14.03
CA ILE A 76 1.59 -11.43 12.66
C ILE A 76 1.53 -12.95 12.44
N HIS A 77 0.40 -13.47 11.94
CA HIS A 77 0.29 -14.89 11.57
C HIS A 77 1.21 -15.21 10.38
N ALA A 78 2.44 -15.64 10.69
CA ALA A 78 3.45 -15.96 9.67
C ALA A 78 2.97 -17.05 8.69
N GLN A 79 2.12 -17.97 9.15
CA GLN A 79 1.54 -19.04 8.33
C GLN A 79 0.66 -18.47 7.20
N THR A 80 -0.31 -17.61 7.53
CA THR A 80 -1.23 -17.03 6.54
C THR A 80 -0.51 -16.08 5.60
N LEU A 81 0.46 -15.32 6.10
CA LEU A 81 1.35 -14.54 5.25
C LEU A 81 2.17 -15.42 4.32
N SER A 82 2.57 -16.62 4.74
CA SER A 82 3.37 -17.53 3.93
C SER A 82 2.55 -18.12 2.82
N ASP A 83 1.33 -18.54 3.12
CA ASP A 83 0.39 -19.05 2.12
C ASP A 83 0.05 -17.95 1.10
N THR A 84 -0.17 -16.72 1.57
CA THR A 84 -0.47 -15.58 0.70
C THR A 84 0.74 -15.19 -0.16
N ALA A 85 1.94 -15.15 0.42
CA ALA A 85 3.19 -14.89 -0.31
C ALA A 85 3.41 -15.97 -1.37
N PHE A 86 3.27 -17.25 -1.02
CA PHE A 86 3.38 -18.36 -1.96
C PHE A 86 2.40 -18.24 -3.13
N LEU A 87 1.12 -17.94 -2.85
CA LEU A 87 0.09 -17.78 -3.89
C LEU A 87 0.35 -16.57 -4.80
N SER A 88 0.88 -15.48 -4.26
CA SER A 88 1.18 -14.27 -5.02
C SER A 88 2.55 -14.30 -5.72
N GLY A 89 3.33 -15.37 -5.53
CA GLY A 89 4.73 -15.43 -5.95
C GLY A 89 5.64 -14.46 -5.17
N GLY A 90 5.15 -13.90 -4.06
CA GLY A 90 5.89 -13.07 -3.14
C GLY A 90 6.68 -13.89 -2.12
N MET A 91 7.44 -13.19 -1.26
CA MET A 91 8.24 -13.81 -0.22
C MET A 91 8.10 -13.02 1.08
N ILE A 92 7.97 -13.72 2.21
CA ILE A 92 7.99 -13.08 3.52
C ILE A 92 9.44 -12.86 3.94
N ASN A 93 9.73 -11.67 4.49
CA ASN A 93 11.05 -11.32 5.02
C ASN A 93 12.19 -11.62 4.03
N PRO A 94 12.18 -11.05 2.80
CA PRO A 94 13.30 -11.16 1.89
C PRO A 94 14.60 -10.71 2.57
N SER A 95 15.69 -11.42 2.31
CA SER A 95 17.01 -10.89 2.61
C SER A 95 17.25 -9.62 1.76
N PRO A 96 18.10 -8.68 2.21
CA PRO A 96 18.39 -7.47 1.44
C PRO A 96 18.86 -7.73 0.00
N GLU A 97 19.55 -8.85 -0.23
CA GLU A 97 20.02 -9.34 -1.52
C GLU A 97 18.86 -9.83 -2.42
N GLN A 98 17.76 -10.29 -1.83
CA GLN A 98 16.57 -10.73 -2.55
C GLN A 98 15.62 -9.58 -2.92
N VAL A 99 15.90 -8.36 -2.46
CA VAL A 99 15.19 -7.12 -2.85
C VAL A 99 15.89 -6.42 -4.02
N GLU A 100 16.77 -7.14 -4.75
CA GLU A 100 17.41 -6.69 -5.99
C GLU A 100 16.40 -6.62 -7.15
N GLY A 101 15.49 -5.64 -7.09
CA GLY A 101 14.50 -5.45 -8.14
C GLY A 101 14.02 -4.01 -8.30
N LEU A 102 14.09 -3.20 -7.25
CA LEU A 102 13.90 -1.77 -7.37
C LEU A 102 15.09 -1.10 -6.72
N SER A 103 16.16 -0.93 -7.50
CA SER A 103 17.10 0.14 -7.23
C SER A 103 16.26 1.38 -7.02
N ARG A 104 16.10 1.79 -5.76
CA ARG A 104 15.41 3.01 -5.40
C ARG A 104 16.09 4.06 -6.25
N LYS A 105 15.42 4.53 -7.30
CA LYS A 105 15.91 5.65 -8.07
C LYS A 105 15.79 6.80 -7.10
N ILE A 106 16.87 7.04 -6.35
CA ILE A 106 16.96 8.16 -5.43
C ILE A 106 17.02 9.36 -6.36
N GLU A 107 15.85 9.85 -6.74
CA GLU A 107 15.70 11.14 -7.38
C GLU A 107 16.07 12.17 -6.32
N LYS A 108 17.36 12.48 -6.26
CA LYS A 108 17.84 13.63 -5.53
C LYS A 108 17.35 14.86 -6.30
N THR A 109 16.30 15.49 -5.79
CA THR A 109 15.90 16.81 -6.21
C THR A 109 16.97 17.79 -5.74
N GLU A 110 18.01 17.97 -6.55
CA GLU A 110 19.01 19.00 -6.28
C GLU A 110 18.44 20.37 -6.61
N HIS A 111 18.56 21.30 -5.66
CA HIS A 111 18.15 22.69 -5.88
C HIS A 111 19.15 23.38 -6.82
N LEU A 112 18.86 23.32 -8.13
CA LEU A 112 19.62 23.99 -9.20
C LEU A 112 19.50 25.53 -9.17
N PHE A 113 18.89 26.10 -8.13
CA PHE A 113 18.71 27.54 -8.00
C PHE A 113 20.04 28.31 -7.96
N ILE A 114 20.98 27.87 -7.12
CA ILE A 114 22.28 28.53 -6.96
C ILE A 114 23.10 28.54 -8.27
N PRO A 115 23.33 27.41 -8.96
CA PRO A 115 24.10 27.44 -10.20
C PRO A 115 23.41 28.27 -11.29
N LEU A 116 22.08 28.30 -11.33
CA LEU A 116 21.32 29.09 -12.31
C LEU A 116 21.39 30.59 -12.04
N VAL A 117 21.34 31.02 -10.77
CA VAL A 117 21.54 32.42 -10.37
C VAL A 117 22.96 32.89 -10.71
N VAL A 118 23.97 32.08 -10.43
CA VAL A 118 25.37 32.40 -10.79
C VAL A 118 25.53 32.53 -12.30
N LEU A 119 24.93 31.62 -13.08
CA LEU A 119 24.95 31.69 -14.54
C LEU A 119 24.26 32.96 -15.07
N ALA A 120 23.10 33.31 -14.52
CA ALA A 120 22.37 34.51 -14.89
C ALA A 120 23.19 35.78 -14.58
N PHE A 121 23.85 35.83 -13.43
CA PHE A 121 24.73 36.93 -13.05
C PHE A 121 25.92 37.09 -14.02
N LEU A 122 26.55 35.96 -14.40
CA LEU A 122 27.61 35.96 -15.41
C LEU A 122 27.14 36.45 -16.78
N MET A 123 25.93 36.08 -17.21
CA MET A 123 25.33 36.57 -18.45
C MET A 123 25.14 38.10 -18.44
N VAL A 124 24.65 38.66 -17.33
CA VAL A 124 24.47 40.11 -17.18
C VAL A 124 25.81 40.85 -17.20
N LEU A 125 26.83 40.33 -16.51
CA LEU A 125 28.17 40.91 -16.59
C LEU A 125 28.71 40.87 -18.01
N LEU A 126 28.55 39.74 -18.69
CA LEU A 126 28.99 39.57 -20.06
C LEU A 126 28.29 40.56 -21.00
N GLU A 127 26.99 40.81 -20.81
CA GLU A 127 26.27 41.86 -21.54
C GLU A 127 26.87 43.25 -21.31
N ALA A 128 27.14 43.60 -20.04
CA ALA A 128 27.75 44.89 -19.70
C ALA A 128 29.12 45.06 -20.35
N PHE A 129 29.96 44.03 -20.32
CA PHE A 129 31.25 44.01 -21.01
C PHE A 129 31.11 44.15 -22.52
N VAL A 130 30.14 43.48 -23.15
CA VAL A 130 29.86 43.61 -24.59
C VAL A 130 29.42 45.03 -24.93
N ARG A 131 28.61 45.66 -24.07
CA ARG A 131 28.14 47.03 -24.25
C ARG A 131 29.28 48.04 -24.12
N GLU A 132 30.22 47.83 -23.18
CA GLU A 132 31.33 48.74 -22.92
C GLU A 132 32.50 48.58 -23.91
N LEU A 133 32.94 47.34 -24.19
CA LEU A 133 34.04 47.06 -25.12
C LEU A 133 33.64 47.26 -26.59
N GLY A 134 32.33 47.31 -26.86
CA GLY A 134 31.79 47.46 -28.19
C GLY A 134 31.87 46.19 -29.05
N PRO A 135 30.96 46.03 -30.04
CA PRO A 135 30.84 44.81 -30.82
C PRO A 135 32.06 44.48 -31.69
N GLN A 136 32.93 45.46 -31.97
CA GLN A 136 34.14 45.28 -32.78
C GLN A 136 35.23 44.51 -32.03
N VAL A 137 35.40 44.80 -30.74
CA VAL A 137 36.38 44.14 -29.88
C VAL A 137 35.97 42.67 -29.66
N VAL A 138 34.67 42.43 -29.44
CA VAL A 138 34.11 41.07 -29.31
C VAL A 138 34.38 40.23 -30.55
N LYS A 139 34.17 40.77 -31.77
CA LYS A 139 34.48 40.07 -33.03
C LYS A 139 35.95 39.68 -33.17
N SER A 140 36.86 40.53 -32.70
CA SER A 140 38.30 40.24 -32.72
C SER A 140 38.66 39.07 -31.79
N TYR A 141 38.09 39.04 -30.58
CA TYR A 141 38.30 37.94 -29.65
C TYR A 141 37.67 36.62 -30.11
N THR A 142 36.46 36.64 -30.67
CA THR A 142 35.83 35.43 -31.21
C THR A 142 36.61 34.87 -32.39
N GLU A 143 37.14 35.71 -33.28
CA GLU A 143 38.03 35.26 -34.35
C GLU A 143 39.30 34.62 -33.79
N LYS A 144 39.97 35.27 -32.84
CA LYS A 144 41.22 34.78 -32.24
C LYS A 144 41.02 33.43 -31.52
N ILE A 145 39.92 33.29 -30.77
CA ILE A 145 39.53 32.04 -30.12
C ILE A 145 39.21 30.96 -31.15
N SER A 146 38.47 31.28 -32.22
CA SER A 146 38.15 30.31 -33.28
C SER A 146 39.40 29.79 -34.02
N ARG A 147 40.44 30.62 -34.14
CA ARG A 147 41.74 30.23 -34.72
C ARG A 147 42.51 29.31 -33.77
N LEU A 148 42.49 29.58 -32.47
CA LEU A 148 43.11 28.71 -31.46
C LEU A 148 42.46 27.32 -31.40
N PHE A 149 41.12 27.24 -31.48
CA PHE A 149 40.42 25.95 -31.51
C PHE A 149 40.64 25.17 -32.80
N ARG A 150 40.74 25.84 -33.95
CA ARG A 150 41.06 25.19 -35.24
C ARG A 150 42.46 24.59 -35.28
N ASN A 151 43.42 25.20 -34.58
CA ASN A 151 44.81 24.76 -34.60
C ASN A 151 45.12 23.73 -33.50
N ASN A 152 44.16 23.39 -32.64
CA ASN A 152 44.39 22.45 -31.54
C ASN A 152 44.10 21.01 -31.95
N SER A 153 45.16 20.24 -32.18
CA SER A 153 45.11 18.81 -32.57
C SER A 153 44.35 17.91 -31.57
N ALA A 154 44.21 18.32 -30.31
CA ALA A 154 43.44 17.60 -29.30
C ALA A 154 41.93 17.60 -29.60
N VAL A 155 41.41 18.69 -30.17
CA VAL A 155 39.99 18.85 -30.52
C VAL A 155 39.62 17.94 -31.70
N GLU A 156 40.53 17.79 -32.67
CA GLU A 156 40.37 16.84 -33.78
C GLU A 156 40.40 15.38 -33.31
N LYS A 157 41.26 15.05 -32.33
CA LYS A 157 41.28 13.71 -31.72
C LYS A 157 39.98 13.41 -30.97
N ALA A 158 39.45 14.37 -30.21
CA ALA A 158 38.18 14.20 -29.49
C ALA A 158 36.97 14.04 -30.45
N LYS A 159 36.90 14.83 -31.53
CA LYS A 159 35.87 14.67 -32.57
C LYS A 159 35.92 13.31 -33.27
N ARG A 160 37.13 12.80 -33.53
CA ARG A 160 37.30 11.46 -34.12
C ARG A 160 36.85 10.34 -33.19
N GLN A 161 37.02 10.49 -31.87
CA GLN A 161 36.54 9.48 -30.92
C GLN A 161 35.02 9.52 -30.75
N LEU A 162 34.41 10.71 -30.70
CA LEU A 162 32.95 10.85 -30.67
C LEU A 162 32.25 10.29 -31.91
N ARG A 163 32.84 10.47 -33.11
CA ARG A 163 32.32 9.88 -34.36
C ARG A 163 32.47 8.37 -34.46
N LYS A 164 33.32 7.75 -33.65
CA LYS A 164 33.44 6.28 -33.57
C LYS A 164 32.50 5.65 -32.54
N ALA A 165 31.95 6.47 -31.65
CA ALA A 165 31.05 6.05 -30.58
C ALA A 165 29.56 6.26 -30.91
N ALA A 166 29.26 6.93 -32.03
CA ALA A 166 27.93 7.12 -32.60
C ALA A 166 27.82 6.29 -33.89
#